data_AF-A0A968G061-F1
#
_entry.id   AF-A0A968G061-F1
#
_cell.length_a   1.000
_cell.length_b   1.000
_cell.length_c   1.000
_cell.angle_alpha   90.00
_cell.angle_beta   90.00
_cell.angle_gamma   90.00
#
_symmetry.space_group_name_H-M   'P 1'
#
loop_
_entity.id
_entity.type
_entity.pdbx_description
1 polymer ?
#
loop_
_entity_poly.entity_id
_entity_poly.type
_entity_poly.pdbx_seq_one_letter_code
_entity_poly.pdbx_strand_id
1 'polypeptide(L)'
;MPKKYVILLAMLAILGAALIIYPTYHYGIGLSPDSVGYISTARSLISGKGFFQYDGQPFFLQPPLYPIILAPILEIALAINLIIFLSQHWKNIL
;
A
#
# COMPACT_ATOMS: atom_id res chain seq x y z
N MET A 1 29.64 -14.81 -22.34
CA MET A 1 29.19 -15.51 -21.12
C MET A 1 28.59 -16.86 -21.50
N PRO A 2 28.90 -17.96 -20.79
CA PRO A 2 28.27 -19.26 -21.03
C PRO A 2 26.74 -19.19 -20.90
N LYS A 3 26.00 -19.82 -21.84
CA LYS A 3 24.52 -19.81 -21.89
C LYS A 3 23.87 -20.20 -20.55
N LYS A 4 24.49 -21.11 -19.80
CA LYS A 4 24.03 -21.53 -18.46
C LYS A 4 23.88 -20.38 -17.45
N TYR A 5 24.77 -19.39 -17.47
CA TYR A 5 24.69 -18.26 -16.55
C TYR A 5 23.59 -17.28 -16.97
N VAL A 6 23.37 -17.11 -18.28
CA VAL A 6 22.28 -16.28 -18.79
C VAL A 6 20.93 -16.88 -18.41
N ILE A 7 20.79 -18.21 -18.54
CA ILE A 7 19.56 -18.93 -18.13
C ILE A 7 19.34 -18.78 -16.62
N LEU A 8 20.38 -18.99 -15.81
CA LEU A 8 20.28 -18.81 -14.35
C LEU A 8 19.84 -17.38 -13.97
N LEU A 9 20.45 -16.36 -14.58
CA LEU A 9 20.09 -14.96 -14.33
C LEU A 9 18.66 -14.65 -14.78
N ALA A 10 18.22 -15.19 -15.92
CA ALA A 10 16.84 -15.04 -16.38
C ALA A 10 15.84 -15.68 -15.41
N MET A 11 16.14 -16.89 -14.90
CA MET A 11 15.29 -17.54 -13.90
C MET A 11 15.20 -16.73 -12.60
N LEU A 12 16.32 -16.20 -12.12
CA LEU A 12 16.33 -15.34 -10.92
C LEU A 12 15.56 -14.03 -11.15
N ALA A 13 15.67 -13.43 -12.34
CA ALA A 13 14.92 -12.22 -12.68
C ALA A 13 13.41 -12.48 -12.72
N ILE A 14 12.98 -13.59 -13.33
CA ILE A 14 11.56 -13.98 -13.37
C ILE A 14 11.05 -14.25 -11.95
N LEU A 15 11.82 -14.96 -11.13
CA LEU A 15 11.45 -15.22 -9.74
C LEU A 15 11.33 -13.92 -8.93
N GLY A 16 12.29 -13.02 -9.05
CA GLY A 16 12.25 -11.71 -8.39
C GLY A 16 11.03 -10.87 -8.81
N ALA A 17 10.73 -10.84 -10.11
CA ALA A 17 9.55 -10.17 -10.63
C ALA A 17 8.25 -10.79 -10.08
N ALA A 18 8.16 -12.12 -10.05
CA ALA A 18 7.01 -12.84 -9.49
C ALA A 18 6.82 -12.52 -8.00
N LEU A 19 7.90 -12.45 -7.22
CA LEU A 19 7.87 -12.11 -5.79
C LEU A 19 7.38 -10.68 -5.51
N ILE A 20 7.50 -9.76 -6.47
CA ILE A 20 6.98 -8.39 -6.36
C ILE A 20 5.54 -8.32 -6.87
N ILE A 21 5.27 -8.89 -8.05
CA ILE A 21 3.97 -8.80 -8.73
C ILE A 21 2.90 -9.53 -7.95
N TYR A 22 3.19 -10.74 -7.44
CA TYR A 22 2.19 -11.57 -6.78
C TYR A 22 1.59 -10.90 -5.53
N PRO A 23 2.39 -10.41 -4.56
CA PRO A 23 1.85 -9.67 -3.42
C PRO A 23 1.18 -8.36 -3.83
N THR A 24 1.78 -7.61 -4.76
CA THR A 24 1.22 -6.33 -5.21
C THR A 24 -0.15 -6.49 -5.88
N TYR A 25 -0.36 -7.59 -6.61
CA TYR A 25 -1.65 -7.89 -7.24
C TYR A 25 -2.74 -8.17 -6.19
N HIS A 26 -2.41 -8.92 -5.14
CA HIS A 26 -3.39 -9.33 -4.13
C HIS A 26 -3.65 -8.27 -3.04
N TYR A 27 -2.62 -7.53 -2.63
CA TYR A 27 -2.69 -6.59 -1.51
C TYR A 27 -2.58 -5.13 -1.94
N GLY A 28 -2.38 -4.87 -3.24
CA GLY A 28 -2.23 -3.53 -3.79
C GLY A 28 -0.81 -2.99 -3.70
N ILE A 29 -0.64 -1.75 -4.17
CA ILE A 29 0.62 -1.01 -4.08
C ILE A 29 0.82 -0.46 -2.66
N GLY A 30 2.09 -0.24 -2.26
CA GLY A 30 2.42 0.35 -0.95
C GLY A 30 2.69 -0.68 0.17
N LEU A 31 3.08 -1.91 -0.20
CA LEU A 31 3.44 -2.98 0.74
C LEU A 31 4.85 -2.87 1.31
N SER A 32 5.62 -1.86 0.89
CA SER A 32 6.94 -1.65 1.49
C SER A 32 6.78 -1.28 2.96
N PRO A 33 7.70 -1.72 3.85
CA PRO A 33 7.62 -1.40 5.28
C PRO A 33 7.47 0.10 5.56
N ASP A 34 8.17 0.95 4.80
CA ASP A 34 8.07 2.41 4.92
C ASP A 34 6.67 2.92 4.53
N SER A 35 6.13 2.46 3.40
CA SER A 35 4.78 2.85 2.98
C SER A 35 3.72 2.39 3.97
N VAL A 36 3.83 1.16 4.50
CA VAL A 36 2.91 0.65 5.53
C VAL A 36 3.00 1.49 6.81
N GLY A 37 4.20 1.89 7.24
CA GLY A 37 4.39 2.79 8.37
C GLY A 37 3.67 4.14 8.20
N TYR A 38 3.83 4.78 7.04
CA TYR A 38 3.17 6.05 6.76
C TYR A 38 1.64 5.92 6.64
N ILE A 39 1.16 4.93 5.90
CA ILE A 39 -0.28 4.71 5.68
C ILE A 39 -0.97 4.34 7.00
N SER A 40 -0.37 3.47 7.80
CA SER A 40 -0.93 3.08 9.10
C SER A 40 -1.00 4.26 10.07
N THR A 41 0.06 5.09 10.11
CA THR A 41 0.06 6.32 10.91
C THR A 41 -1.02 7.31 10.44
N ALA A 42 -1.17 7.49 9.13
CA ALA A 42 -2.25 8.31 8.58
C ALA A 42 -3.64 7.79 8.98
N ARG A 43 -3.87 6.47 8.95
CA ARG A 43 -5.12 5.85 9.45
C ARG A 43 -5.32 6.08 10.95
N SER A 44 -4.26 5.97 11.75
CA SER A 44 -4.31 6.25 13.18
C SER A 44 -4.74 7.70 13.44
N LEU A 45 -4.22 8.67 12.68
CA LEU A 45 -4.61 10.08 12.75
C LEU A 45 -6.10 10.28 12.41
N ILE A 46 -6.58 9.70 11.29
CA ILE A 46 -8.00 9.77 10.89
C ILE A 46 -8.90 9.18 12.00
N SER A 47 -8.46 8.09 12.63
CA SER A 47 -9.20 7.44 13.73
C SER A 47 -9.09 8.14 15.09
N GLY A 48 -8.39 9.28 15.18
CA GLY A 48 -8.21 10.02 16.44
C GLY A 48 -7.24 9.37 17.44
N LYS A 49 -6.45 8.38 17.02
CA LYS A 49 -5.49 7.66 17.88
C LYS A 49 -4.14 8.39 18.03
N GLY A 50 -3.85 9.36 17.16
CA GLY A 50 -2.57 10.05 17.12
C GLY A 50 -1.53 9.34 16.25
N PHE A 51 -0.24 9.56 16.54
CA PHE A 51 0.89 9.07 15.74
C PHE A 51 1.32 7.66 16.12
N PHE A 52 0.51 6.66 15.76
CA PHE A 52 0.82 5.24 16.00
C PHE A 52 0.87 4.43 14.71
N GLN A 53 1.84 3.53 14.62
CA GLN A 53 2.04 2.61 13.50
C GLN A 53 1.14 1.36 13.63
N TYR A 54 1.17 0.52 12.58
CA TYR A 54 0.42 -0.73 12.50
C TYR A 54 0.72 -1.75 13.61
N ASP A 55 1.89 -1.67 14.23
CA ASP A 55 2.35 -2.52 15.33
C ASP A 55 2.02 -1.94 16.72
N GLY A 56 1.31 -0.81 16.76
CA GLY A 56 0.96 -0.11 18.01
C GLY A 56 2.10 0.71 18.60
N GLN A 57 3.26 0.80 17.95
CA GLN A 57 4.36 1.65 18.40
C GLN A 57 4.16 3.10 17.97
N PRO A 58 4.69 4.07 18.74
CA PRO A 58 4.67 5.47 18.32
C PRO A 58 5.47 5.66 17.03
N PHE A 59 4.96 6.47 16.12
CA PHE A 59 5.65 6.87 14.90
C PHE A 59 6.66 7.98 15.22
N PHE A 60 7.94 7.61 15.46
CA PHE A 60 9.00 8.59 15.76
C PHE A 60 10.24 8.49 14.87
N LEU A 61 10.38 7.42 14.06
CA LEU A 61 11.58 7.20 13.24
C LEU A 61 11.68 8.19 12.06
N GLN A 62 10.55 8.61 11.49
CA GLN A 62 10.50 9.59 10.40
C GLN A 62 9.70 10.84 10.80
N PRO A 63 9.92 11.98 10.12
CA PRO A 63 9.15 13.19 10.38
C PRO A 63 7.64 13.01 10.14
N PRO A 64 6.77 13.63 10.98
CA PRO A 64 5.33 13.39 10.95
C PRO A 64 4.60 14.12 9.82
N LEU A 65 5.27 15.04 9.10
CA LEU A 65 4.64 15.87 8.08
C LEU A 65 4.00 15.04 6.96
N TYR A 66 4.66 13.96 6.55
CA TYR A 66 4.15 13.10 5.48
C TYR A 66 2.86 12.36 5.90
N PRO A 67 2.79 11.63 7.05
CA PRO A 67 1.52 11.09 7.56
C PRO A 67 0.40 12.11 7.72
N ILE A 68 0.72 13.34 8.16
CA ILE A 68 -0.27 14.41 8.34
C ILE A 68 -0.91 14.80 7.01
N ILE A 69 -0.09 14.98 5.97
CA ILE A 69 -0.58 15.30 4.62
C ILE A 69 -1.32 14.10 4.00
N LEU A 70 -0.86 12.88 4.28
CA LEU A 70 -1.41 11.66 3.73
C LEU A 70 -2.81 11.34 4.28
N ALA A 71 -3.10 11.70 5.54
CA ALA A 71 -4.39 11.46 6.19
C ALA A 71 -5.60 12.00 5.40
N PRO A 72 -5.71 13.30 5.06
CA PRO A 72 -6.85 13.80 4.30
C PRO A 72 -6.92 13.23 2.87
N ILE A 73 -5.77 12.97 2.24
CA ILE A 73 -5.72 12.35 0.91
C ILE A 73 -6.31 10.94 0.95
N LEU A 74 -5.94 10.16 1.98
CA LEU A 74 -6.45 8.82 2.18
C LEU A 74 -7.96 8.81 2.46
N GLU A 75 -8.45 9.76 3.27
CA GLU A 75 -9.87 9.92 3.57
C GLU A 75 -10.69 10.25 2.31
N ILE A 76 -10.20 11.19 1.48
CA ILE A 76 -10.81 11.52 0.19
C ILE A 76 -10.80 10.29 -0.75
N ALA A 77 -9.68 9.56 -0.84
CA ALA A 77 -9.59 8.37 -1.68
C ALA A 77 -10.58 7.27 -1.25
N LEU A 78 -10.76 7.07 0.06
CA LEU A 78 -11.75 6.14 0.61
C LEU A 78 -13.18 6.57 0.24
N ALA A 79 -13.50 7.85 0.35
CA ALA A 79 -14.80 8.39 -0.03
C ALA A 79 -15.07 8.20 -1.54
N ILE A 80 -14.09 8.47 -2.40
CA ILE A 80 -14.21 8.25 -3.86
C ILE A 80 -14.45 6.76 -4.17
N ASN A 81 -13.68 5.85 -3.55
CA ASN A 81 -13.86 4.42 -3.75
C ASN A 81 -15.26 3.94 -3.33
N LEU A 82 -15.79 4.48 -2.23
CA LEU A 82 -17.16 4.19 -1.79
C LEU A 82 -18.19 4.65 -2.85
N ILE A 83 -18.05 5.87 -3.39
CA ILE A 83 -18.94 6.39 -4.44
C ILE A 83 -18.89 5.50 -5.70
N ILE A 84 -17.70 5.10 -6.13
CA ILE A 84 -17.53 4.22 -7.30
C ILE A 84 -18.18 2.86 -7.05
N PHE A 85 -17.95 2.26 -5.88
CA PHE A 85 -18.54 0.98 -5.50
C PHE A 85 -20.07 1.05 -5.53
N LEU A 86 -20.68 2.08 -4.91
CA LEU A 86 -22.12 2.27 -4.89
C LEU A 86 -22.69 2.49 -6.31
N SER A 87 -21.99 3.27 -7.14
CA SER A 87 -22.37 3.49 -8.55
C SER A 87 -22.38 2.21 -9.38
N GLN A 88 -21.39 1.33 -9.18
CA GLN A 88 -21.33 0.03 -9.85
C GLN A 88 -22.44 -0.92 -9.38
N HIS A 89 -22.73 -0.96 -8.07
CA HIS A 89 -23.76 -1.84 -7.52
C HIS A 89 -25.17 -1.39 -7.92
N TRP A 90 -25.44 -0.08 -7.93
CA TRP A 90 -26.73 0.46 -8.36
C TRP A 90 -27.09 0.04 -9.79
N LYS A 91 -26.11 0.04 -10.70
CA LYS A 91 -26.29 -0.40 -12.10
C LYS A 91 -26.61 -1.89 -12.26
N ASN A 92 -26.29 -2.72 -11.26
CA ASN A 92 -26.56 -4.16 -11.31
C ASN A 92 -27.93 -4.54 -10.72
N ILE A 93 -28.64 -3.57 -10.12
CA ILE A 93 -29.95 -3.79 -9.45
C ILE A 93 -31.13 -3.37 -10.36
N LEU A 94 -30.89 -2.57 -11.41
CA LEU A 94 -31.86 -2.17 -12.44
C LEU A 94 -31.66 -3.00 -13.71
#